data_AF-A0A8R2HBW7-F1
#
_entry.id   AF-A0A8R2HBW7-F1
#
_cell.length_a   1.000
_cell.length_b   1.000
_cell.length_c   1.000
_cell.angle_alpha   90.00
_cell.angle_beta   90.00
_cell.angle_gamma   90.00
#
_symmetry.space_group_name_H-M   'P 1'
#
loop_
_entity.id
_entity.type
_entity.pdbx_description
1 polymer ?
#
loop_
_entity_poly.entity_id
_entity_poly.type
_entity_poly.pdbx_seq_one_letter_code
_entity_poly.pdbx_strand_id
1 'polypeptide(L)'
;MYLLLSLLFVSVPDGNTNSSNENLLIEHSVTLESAENAIQHIVPELMIGVGCRECTIREIEYCLSNDAIEDHCCCQRKYHEVFPYIAHICYVRSRNCEPTVRDCGVFDRLLTCCCHQYLGTKWKIKMAAAVNGQSRKNNSLFLFGLIIFLIQNNYYIFNFF
;
A
#
# COMPACT_ATOMS: atom_id res chain seq x y z
N MET A 1 -25.45 -16.48 36.03
CA MET A 1 -25.75 -17.04 34.70
C MET A 1 -26.29 -15.90 33.85
N TYR A 2 -25.40 -15.12 33.22
CA TYR A 2 -25.77 -13.96 32.42
C TYR A 2 -25.82 -14.38 30.95
N LEU A 3 -27.03 -14.40 30.36
CA LEU A 3 -27.23 -14.43 28.92
C LEU A 3 -27.64 -13.01 28.52
N LEU A 4 -26.78 -12.30 27.78
CA LEU A 4 -27.10 -11.01 27.19
C LEU A 4 -26.74 -11.01 25.70
N LEU A 5 -27.83 -11.04 24.94
CA LEU A 5 -28.12 -10.51 23.60
C LEU A 5 -26.97 -10.21 22.62
N SER A 6 -27.09 -10.88 21.48
CA SER A 6 -26.52 -10.61 20.17
C SER A 6 -26.73 -9.18 19.67
N LEU A 7 -25.70 -8.60 19.07
CA LEU A 7 -25.83 -7.61 17.99
C LEU A 7 -24.76 -7.92 16.92
N LEU A 8 -25.21 -8.55 15.84
CA LEU A 8 -24.49 -8.59 14.56
C LEU A 8 -24.62 -7.20 13.94
N PHE A 9 -23.51 -6.47 13.79
CA PHE A 9 -23.51 -5.27 12.98
C PHE A 9 -23.18 -5.65 11.53
N VAL A 10 -24.24 -5.76 10.72
CA VAL A 10 -24.18 -5.65 9.27
C VAL A 10 -24.58 -4.22 8.92
N SER A 11 -23.73 -3.50 8.17
CA SER A 11 -24.12 -2.24 7.53
C SER A 11 -23.58 -2.15 6.10
N VAL A 12 -24.49 -2.52 5.18
CA VAL A 12 -24.87 -2.03 3.83
C VAL A 12 -23.92 -1.10 3.02
N PRO A 13 -23.77 -1.33 1.69
CA PRO A 13 -23.00 -0.48 0.78
C PRO A 13 -23.82 0.70 0.22
N ASP A 14 -23.14 1.81 -0.10
CA ASP A 14 -23.72 2.97 -0.81
C ASP A 14 -23.06 3.14 -2.19
N GLY A 15 -23.85 3.40 -3.22
CA GLY A 15 -23.61 2.88 -4.58
C GLY A 15 -23.38 3.86 -5.75
N ASN A 16 -23.58 3.29 -6.95
CA ASN A 16 -23.69 3.85 -8.33
C ASN A 16 -22.38 3.98 -9.14
N THR A 17 -22.17 3.42 -10.35
CA THR A 17 -22.95 2.58 -11.28
C THR A 17 -22.04 2.01 -12.38
N ASN A 18 -22.42 0.85 -12.94
CA ASN A 18 -21.95 0.22 -14.20
C ASN A 18 -20.58 -0.48 -14.20
N SER A 19 -20.58 -1.73 -13.74
CA SER A 19 -19.96 -2.83 -14.48
C SER A 19 -20.58 -4.15 -14.01
N SER A 20 -20.68 -5.13 -14.89
CA SER A 20 -21.20 -6.47 -14.64
C SER A 20 -20.68 -7.06 -13.32
N ASN A 21 -21.55 -7.13 -12.30
CA ASN A 21 -21.29 -7.84 -11.05
C ASN A 21 -21.40 -9.36 -11.30
N GLU A 22 -20.42 -9.87 -12.04
CA GLU A 22 -19.90 -11.20 -11.74
C GLU A 22 -19.36 -11.12 -10.30
N ASN A 23 -19.82 -12.00 -9.41
CA ASN A 23 -19.31 -12.07 -8.04
C ASN A 23 -17.81 -12.45 -8.09
N LEU A 24 -16.92 -11.47 -8.29
CA LEU A 24 -15.49 -11.67 -8.26
C LEU A 24 -15.10 -11.97 -6.82
N LEU A 25 -14.97 -13.26 -6.53
CA LEU A 25 -14.39 -13.74 -5.28
C LEU A 25 -13.00 -13.13 -5.14
N ILE A 26 -12.70 -12.56 -3.97
CA ILE A 26 -11.35 -12.06 -3.67
C ILE A 26 -10.44 -13.28 -3.52
N GLU A 27 -9.33 -13.29 -4.24
CA GLU A 27 -8.30 -14.33 -4.12
C GLU A 27 -7.38 -14.01 -2.94
N HIS A 28 -6.78 -12.81 -2.95
CA HIS A 28 -6.07 -12.24 -1.82
C HIS A 28 -6.11 -10.71 -1.84
N SER A 29 -5.75 -10.10 -0.71
CA SER A 29 -5.56 -8.66 -0.61
C SER A 29 -4.41 -8.31 0.33
N VAL A 30 -3.69 -7.26 -0.04
CA VAL A 30 -2.67 -6.61 0.78
C VAL A 30 -3.23 -5.25 1.19
N THR A 31 -3.48 -5.08 2.49
CA THR A 31 -3.96 -3.79 3.04
C THR A 31 -2.81 -2.79 3.09
N LEU A 32 -3.15 -1.49 3.16
CA LEU A 32 -2.16 -0.44 3.34
C LEU A 32 -1.29 -0.67 4.59
N GLU A 33 -1.90 -1.03 5.72
CA GLU A 33 -1.20 -1.34 6.96
C GLU A 33 -0.24 -2.52 6.78
N SER A 34 -0.67 -3.60 6.13
CA SER A 34 0.20 -4.76 5.87
C SER A 34 1.39 -4.39 4.97
N ALA A 35 1.15 -3.54 3.96
CA ALA A 35 2.18 -3.03 3.07
C ALA A 35 3.20 -2.15 3.79
N GLU A 36 2.73 -1.27 4.66
CA GLU A 36 3.56 -0.38 5.50
C GLU A 36 4.41 -1.14 6.51
N ASN A 37 3.93 -2.29 7.00
CA ASN A 37 4.72 -3.17 7.85
C ASN A 37 5.76 -3.95 7.02
N ALA A 38 5.36 -4.52 5.89
CA ALA A 38 6.24 -5.31 5.04
C ALA A 38 7.41 -4.50 4.45
N ILE A 39 7.18 -3.24 4.06
CA ILE A 39 8.21 -2.40 3.44
C ILE A 39 9.41 -2.13 4.37
N GLN A 40 9.23 -2.20 5.69
CA GLN A 40 10.31 -2.02 6.67
C GLN A 40 11.35 -3.14 6.60
N HIS A 41 10.93 -4.32 6.14
CA HIS A 41 11.75 -5.52 6.11
C HIS A 41 12.40 -5.78 4.75
N ILE A 42 12.09 -4.99 3.72
CA ILE A 42 12.68 -5.20 2.39
C ILE A 42 14.00 -4.42 2.22
N VAL A 43 14.94 -5.07 1.53
CA VAL A 43 16.21 -4.49 1.10
C VAL A 43 16.27 -4.62 -0.43
N PRO A 44 15.80 -3.62 -1.19
CA PRO A 44 15.62 -3.74 -2.64
C PRO A 44 16.88 -4.15 -3.41
N GLU A 45 18.06 -3.72 -2.94
CA GLU A 45 19.37 -4.07 -3.50
C GLU A 45 19.68 -5.57 -3.46
N LEU A 46 19.06 -6.32 -2.54
CA LEU A 46 19.22 -7.77 -2.40
C LEU A 46 18.16 -8.57 -3.16
N MET A 47 17.24 -7.90 -3.87
CA MET A 47 16.09 -8.54 -4.53
C MET A 47 16.29 -8.73 -6.04
N ILE A 48 17.53 -8.86 -6.49
CA ILE A 48 17.87 -9.17 -7.89
C ILE A 48 18.27 -10.64 -7.98
N GLY A 49 17.61 -11.41 -8.84
CA GLY A 49 17.96 -12.80 -9.10
C GLY A 49 19.39 -12.98 -9.62
N VAL A 50 20.00 -14.13 -9.32
CA VAL A 50 21.32 -14.50 -9.83
C VAL A 50 21.26 -14.70 -11.35
N GLY A 51 22.24 -14.15 -12.07
CA GLY A 51 22.33 -14.30 -13.53
C GLY A 51 21.41 -13.37 -14.33
N CYS A 52 20.78 -12.39 -13.67
CA CYS A 52 19.99 -11.37 -14.35
C CYS A 52 20.89 -10.38 -15.11
N ARG A 53 20.45 -10.01 -16.31
CA ARG A 53 21.01 -8.89 -17.08
C ARG A 53 20.44 -7.56 -16.58
N GLU A 54 21.10 -6.46 -16.94
CA GLU A 54 20.53 -5.13 -16.71
C GLU A 54 19.16 -4.99 -17.38
N CYS A 55 18.23 -4.37 -16.65
CA CYS A 55 16.88 -4.10 -17.11
C CYS A 55 16.89 -2.92 -18.08
N THR A 56 16.21 -3.09 -19.20
CA THR A 56 16.01 -1.99 -20.16
C THR A 56 15.05 -0.95 -19.59
N ILE A 57 15.10 0.28 -20.12
CA ILE A 57 14.20 1.38 -19.72
C ILE A 57 12.73 0.94 -19.79
N ARG A 58 12.33 0.22 -20.85
CA ARG A 58 10.95 -0.28 -21.01
C ARG A 58 10.57 -1.31 -19.95
N GLU A 59 11.49 -2.21 -19.59
CA GLU A 59 11.26 -3.19 -18.51
C GLU A 59 11.07 -2.46 -17.16
N ILE A 60 11.84 -1.40 -16.92
CA ILE A 60 11.72 -0.57 -15.71
C ILE A 60 10.38 0.19 -15.69
N GLU A 61 10.01 0.83 -16.80
CA GLU A 61 8.74 1.55 -16.95
C GLU A 61 7.54 0.63 -16.69
N TYR A 62 7.56 -0.58 -17.26
CA TYR A 62 6.58 -1.61 -16.98
C TYR A 62 6.53 -1.97 -15.48
N CYS A 63 7.67 -2.24 -14.86
CA CYS A 63 7.70 -2.58 -13.44
C CYS A 63 7.17 -1.46 -12.53
N LEU A 64 7.27 -0.20 -12.95
CA LEU A 64 6.81 0.95 -12.18
C LEU A 64 5.34 1.33 -12.46
N SER A 65 4.71 0.73 -13.48
CA SER A 65 3.30 0.92 -13.82
C SER A 65 2.38 0.05 -12.96
N ASN A 66 1.07 0.20 -13.15
CA ASN A 66 0.09 -0.68 -12.50
C ASN A 66 0.02 -2.06 -13.15
N ASP A 67 0.51 -2.20 -14.38
CA ASP A 67 0.46 -3.44 -15.16
C ASP A 67 1.20 -4.57 -14.43
N ALA A 68 2.28 -4.26 -13.71
CA ALA A 68 3.00 -5.25 -12.91
C ALA A 68 2.13 -5.87 -11.79
N ILE A 69 1.20 -5.10 -11.21
CA ILE A 69 0.25 -5.59 -10.20
C ILE A 69 -0.91 -6.34 -10.87
N GLU A 70 -1.37 -5.86 -12.02
CA GLU A 70 -2.42 -6.55 -12.79
C GLU A 70 -1.95 -7.92 -13.28
N ASP A 71 -0.71 -7.99 -13.77
CA ASP A 71 -0.07 -9.22 -14.24
C ASP A 71 0.29 -10.14 -13.07
N HIS A 72 0.60 -9.61 -11.89
CA HIS A 72 0.69 -10.39 -10.64
C HIS A 72 -0.63 -11.10 -10.35
N CYS A 73 -1.74 -10.37 -10.30
CA CYS A 73 -3.07 -10.96 -10.08
C CYS A 73 -3.49 -11.95 -11.19
N CYS A 74 -2.89 -11.84 -12.37
CA CYS A 74 -3.10 -12.73 -13.50
C CYS A 74 -2.30 -14.04 -13.37
N CYS A 75 -0.99 -13.92 -13.11
CA CYS A 75 0.01 -14.97 -13.28
C CYS A 75 0.42 -15.65 -11.98
N GLN A 76 0.50 -14.93 -10.86
CA GLN A 76 1.03 -15.43 -9.59
C GLN A 76 -0.10 -15.78 -8.61
N ARG A 77 -0.94 -16.73 -9.01
CA ARG A 77 -2.05 -17.26 -8.20
C ARG A 77 -1.51 -18.25 -7.17
N LYS A 78 -0.94 -17.77 -6.06
CA LYS A 78 -0.29 -18.61 -5.04
C LYS A 78 -0.61 -18.15 -3.63
N TYR A 79 -0.47 -19.08 -2.68
CA TYR A 79 -0.56 -18.82 -1.25
C TYR A 79 0.45 -17.79 -0.72
N HIS A 80 1.51 -17.48 -1.47
CA HIS A 80 2.57 -16.59 -1.04
C HIS A 80 2.54 -15.31 -1.87
N GLU A 81 2.24 -14.20 -1.21
CA GLU A 81 2.25 -12.86 -1.76
C GLU A 81 3.68 -12.45 -2.20
N VAL A 82 3.83 -12.00 -3.44
CA VAL A 82 5.14 -11.54 -4.00
C VAL A 82 5.35 -10.04 -3.85
N PHE A 83 4.27 -9.26 -3.70
CA PHE A 83 4.30 -7.83 -3.44
C PHE A 83 3.67 -7.48 -2.09
N PRO A 84 4.21 -8.00 -0.96
CA PRO A 84 3.62 -7.78 0.36
C PRO A 84 3.71 -6.32 0.82
N TYR A 85 4.51 -5.50 0.13
CA TYR A 85 4.78 -4.10 0.43
C TYR A 85 4.00 -3.12 -0.49
N ILE A 86 3.06 -3.63 -1.29
CA ILE A 86 2.21 -2.82 -2.18
C ILE A 86 0.76 -3.17 -1.88
N ALA A 87 -0.04 -2.19 -1.46
CA ALA A 87 -1.46 -2.43 -1.22
C ALA A 87 -2.19 -2.73 -2.54
N HIS A 88 -2.87 -3.87 -2.61
CA HIS A 88 -3.63 -4.30 -3.79
C HIS A 88 -4.67 -5.36 -3.43
N ILE A 89 -5.59 -5.63 -4.37
CA ILE A 89 -6.60 -6.68 -4.25
C ILE A 89 -6.56 -7.50 -5.53
N CYS A 90 -6.30 -8.79 -5.41
CA CYS A 90 -6.43 -9.73 -6.52
C CYS A 90 -7.75 -10.47 -6.40
N TYR A 91 -8.46 -10.53 -7.52
CA TYR A 91 -9.71 -11.26 -7.62
C TYR A 91 -9.49 -12.59 -8.35
N VAL A 92 -10.30 -13.59 -8.01
CA VAL A 92 -10.35 -14.87 -8.71
C VAL A 92 -10.82 -14.63 -10.13
N ARG A 93 -9.88 -14.45 -11.07
CA ARG A 93 -10.17 -14.39 -12.50
C ARG A 93 -10.45 -15.77 -13.10
N SER A 94 -11.20 -15.80 -14.21
CA SER A 94 -11.32 -16.99 -15.06
C SER A 94 -9.93 -17.50 -15.48
N ARG A 95 -9.83 -18.76 -15.91
CA ARG A 95 -8.54 -19.38 -16.33
C ARG A 95 -7.90 -18.67 -17.53
N ASN A 96 -8.62 -17.79 -18.22
CA ASN A 96 -8.22 -17.13 -19.46
C ASN A 96 -7.69 -15.70 -19.22
N CYS A 97 -7.03 -15.44 -18.10
CA CYS A 97 -6.41 -14.14 -17.89
C CYS A 97 -5.21 -13.99 -18.84
N GLU A 98 -5.14 -12.88 -19.57
CA GLU A 98 -4.01 -12.52 -20.42
C GLU A 98 -3.19 -11.43 -19.73
N PRO A 99 -1.90 -11.69 -19.40
CA PRO A 99 -1.03 -10.65 -18.89
C PRO A 99 -0.75 -9.58 -19.95
N THR A 100 -0.52 -8.37 -19.48
CA THR A 100 -0.13 -7.22 -20.28
C THR A 100 1.23 -7.45 -20.93
N VAL A 101 2.14 -8.10 -20.20
CA VAL A 101 3.32 -8.69 -20.82
C VAL A 101 2.94 -9.95 -21.56
N ARG A 102 3.62 -10.19 -22.69
CA ARG A 102 3.40 -11.29 -23.63
C ARG A 102 2.89 -12.61 -23.03
N ASP A 103 3.48 -13.08 -21.93
CA ASP A 103 3.10 -14.31 -21.24
C ASP A 103 3.57 -14.31 -19.77
N CYS A 104 2.98 -15.18 -18.93
CA CYS A 104 3.35 -15.29 -17.52
C CYS A 104 4.80 -15.73 -17.28
N GLY A 105 5.45 -16.41 -18.23
CA GLY A 105 6.88 -16.73 -18.12
C GLY A 105 7.76 -15.49 -18.30
N VAL A 106 7.36 -14.56 -19.17
CA VAL A 106 7.99 -13.24 -19.29
C VAL A 106 7.76 -12.42 -18.02
N PHE A 107 6.55 -12.45 -17.46
CA PHE A 107 6.27 -11.80 -16.18
C PHE A 107 7.20 -12.31 -15.07
N ASP A 108 7.31 -13.63 -14.90
CA ASP A 108 8.14 -14.24 -13.85
C ASP A 108 9.62 -13.87 -13.96
N ARG A 109 10.12 -13.80 -15.20
CA ARG A 109 11.47 -13.30 -15.49
C ARG A 109 11.62 -11.83 -15.08
N LEU A 110 10.68 -10.97 -15.49
CA LEU A 110 10.72 -9.54 -15.16
C LEU A 110 10.60 -9.30 -13.66
N LEU A 111 9.74 -10.05 -12.99
CA LEU A 111 9.58 -10.02 -11.54
C LEU A 111 10.90 -10.30 -10.82
N THR A 112 11.54 -11.42 -11.17
CA THR A 112 12.78 -11.91 -10.54
C THR A 112 13.99 -11.03 -10.86
N CYS A 113 14.09 -10.53 -12.09
CA CYS A 113 15.27 -9.81 -12.55
C CYS A 113 15.17 -8.29 -12.45
N CYS A 114 13.96 -7.73 -12.44
CA CYS A 114 13.75 -6.29 -12.55
C CYS A 114 12.81 -5.77 -11.47
N CYS A 115 11.57 -6.24 -11.43
CA CYS A 115 10.50 -5.49 -10.76
C CYS A 115 10.68 -5.41 -9.25
N HIS A 116 11.18 -6.45 -8.58
CA HIS A 116 11.38 -6.40 -7.12
C HIS A 116 12.29 -5.25 -6.68
N GLN A 117 13.43 -5.06 -7.34
CA GLN A 117 14.37 -4.00 -7.01
C GLN A 117 13.74 -2.61 -7.21
N TYR A 118 13.17 -2.36 -8.38
CA TYR A 118 12.63 -1.04 -8.73
C TYR A 118 11.37 -0.70 -7.94
N LEU A 119 10.43 -1.64 -7.79
CA LEU A 119 9.24 -1.44 -6.99
C LEU A 119 9.58 -1.28 -5.50
N GLY A 120 10.45 -2.13 -4.96
CA GLY A 120 10.90 -2.03 -3.58
C GLY A 120 11.53 -0.66 -3.29
N THR A 121 12.37 -0.18 -4.21
CA THR A 121 13.00 1.15 -4.11
C THR A 121 11.95 2.27 -4.15
N LYS A 122 11.03 2.24 -5.12
CA LYS A 122 9.94 3.22 -5.27
C LYS A 122 9.14 3.35 -3.98
N TRP A 123 8.70 2.23 -3.42
CA TRP A 123 7.84 2.24 -2.23
C TRP A 123 8.59 2.57 -0.95
N LYS A 124 9.86 2.19 -0.82
CA LYS A 124 10.71 2.58 0.32
C LYS A 124 10.91 4.10 0.37
N ILE A 125 11.17 4.73 -0.78
CA ILE A 125 11.27 6.20 -0.91
C ILE A 125 9.92 6.87 -0.58
N LYS A 126 8.81 6.35 -1.14
CA LYS A 126 7.47 6.89 -0.91
C LYS A 126 7.09 6.89 0.57
N MET A 127 7.41 5.82 1.30
CA MET A 127 7.13 5.70 2.73
C MET A 127 8.01 6.62 3.57
N ALA A 128 9.30 6.74 3.26
CA ALA A 128 10.18 7.69 3.92
C ALA A 128 9.70 9.15 3.75
N ALA A 129 9.18 9.50 2.58
CA ALA A 129 8.60 10.83 2.33
C ALA A 129 7.32 11.09 3.15
N ALA A 130 6.45 10.09 3.31
CA ALA A 130 5.22 10.21 4.10
C ALA A 130 5.51 10.50 5.59
N VAL A 131 6.47 9.80 6.18
CA VAL A 131 6.90 10.00 7.58
C VAL A 131 7.43 11.43 7.81
N ASN A 132 8.27 11.92 6.89
CA ASN A 132 8.82 13.27 6.97
C ASN A 132 7.76 14.38 6.81
N GLY A 133 6.73 14.14 6.00
CA GLY A 133 5.60 15.06 5.83
C GLY A 133 4.72 15.17 7.08
N GLN A 134 4.53 14.06 7.79
CA GLN A 134 3.71 14.00 9.00
C GLN A 134 4.38 14.67 10.20
N SER A 135 5.71 14.61 10.29
CA SER A 135 6.49 15.31 11.32
C SER A 135 6.38 16.85 11.26
N ARG A 136 6.00 17.44 10.12
CA ARG A 136 5.90 18.91 9.95
C ARG A 136 4.58 19.50 10.45
N LYS A 137 3.52 18.70 10.57
CA LYS A 137 2.16 19.21 10.84
C LYS A 137 1.85 19.37 12.34
N ASN A 138 2.61 18.71 13.22
CA ASN A 138 2.26 18.61 14.63
C ASN A 138 2.89 19.70 15.53
N ASN A 139 3.93 20.40 15.07
CA ASN A 139 4.63 21.40 15.89
C ASN A 139 3.93 22.77 15.93
N SER A 140 2.97 23.03 15.04
CA SER A 140 2.30 24.34 14.98
C SER A 140 1.22 24.50 16.06
N LEU A 141 0.40 23.47 16.31
CA LEU A 141 -0.73 23.57 17.24
C LEU A 141 -0.31 23.65 18.72
N PHE A 142 0.79 22.99 19.09
CA PHE A 142 1.27 23.01 20.49
C PHE A 142 1.84 24.38 20.90
N LEU A 143 2.49 25.08 19.96
CA LEU A 143 3.03 26.43 20.19
C LEU A 143 1.90 27.46 20.37
N PHE A 144 0.83 27.38 19.57
CA PHE A 144 -0.32 28.26 19.75
C PHE A 144 -1.03 28.03 21.10
N GLY A 145 -1.15 26.77 21.55
CA GLY A 145 -1.72 26.44 22.86
C GLY A 145 -0.92 27.03 24.04
N LEU A 146 0.41 26.93 24.00
CA LEU A 146 1.28 27.49 25.04
C LEU A 146 1.24 29.03 25.08
N ILE A 147 1.18 29.69 23.93
CA ILE A 147 1.09 31.15 23.85
C ILE A 147 -0.23 31.66 24.45
N ILE A 148 -1.36 31.01 24.14
CA ILE A 148 -2.67 31.40 24.71
C ILE A 148 -2.70 31.20 26.22
N PHE A 149 -2.14 30.09 26.73
CA PHE A 149 -2.07 29.82 28.17
C PHE A 149 -1.24 30.87 28.91
N LEU A 150 -0.09 31.28 28.36
CA LEU A 150 0.76 32.33 28.94
C LEU A 150 0.09 33.71 28.92
N ILE A 151 -0.68 34.03 27.88
CA ILE A 151 -1.45 35.28 27.80
C ILE A 151 -2.58 35.29 28.82
N GLN A 152 -3.34 34.19 28.95
CA GLN A 152 -4.40 34.08 29.98
C GLN A 152 -3.81 34.21 31.38
N ASN A 153 -2.72 33.50 31.69
CA ASN A 153 -2.11 33.54 33.01
C ASN A 153 -1.57 34.94 33.38
N ASN A 154 -0.99 35.67 32.42
CA ASN A 154 -0.59 37.08 32.64
C ASN A 154 -1.79 38.03 32.79
N TYR A 155 -2.87 37.80 32.05
CA TYR A 155 -4.09 38.61 32.17
C TYR A 155 -4.77 38.47 33.54
N TYR A 156 -4.77 37.25 34.11
CA TYR A 156 -5.27 37.01 35.46
C TYR A 156 -4.39 37.65 36.54
N ILE A 157 -3.06 37.68 36.36
CA ILE A 157 -2.14 38.35 37.28
C ILE A 157 -2.31 39.87 37.25
N PHE A 158 -2.54 40.46 36.08
CA PHE A 158 -2.71 41.92 35.93
C PHE A 158 -4.06 42.47 36.41
N ASN A 159 -5.10 41.62 36.50
CA ASN A 159 -6.42 42.02 37.04
C ASN A 159 -6.54 41.83 38.57
N PHE A 160 -5.48 41.35 39.24
CA PHE A 160 -5.46 41.13 40.69
C PHE A 160 -4.67 42.20 41.48
N PHE A 161 -4.15 43.22 40.79
CA PHE A 161 -3.58 44.45 41.35
C PHE A 161 -4.39 45.66 40.89
#